data_AF-A0A3M1I2R4-F1
#
_entry.id   AF-A0A3M1I2R4-F1
#
_cell.length_a   1.000
_cell.length_b   1.000
_cell.length_c   1.000
_cell.angle_alpha   90.00
_cell.angle_beta   90.00
_cell.angle_gamma   90.00
#
_symmetry.space_group_name_H-M   'P 1'
#
loop_
_entity.id
_entity.type
_entity.pdbx_description
1 polymer ?
#
loop_
_entity_poly.entity_id
_entity_poly.type
_entity_poly.pdbx_seq_one_letter_code
_entity_poly.pdbx_strand_id
1 'polypeptide(L)'
;MPGVAYDIIELLGALFRLIGLLVFGLGMGWFSLEAYRKSDWRLQIAVFLGFVGLSIGLSHFLEGAPGGFGAYTLGVGAALLLWGRSEQEKEEEKSKE
;
A
#
# COMPACT_ATOMS: atom_id res chain seq x y z
N MET A 1 -20.95 -30.92 14.53
CA MET A 1 -21.11 -29.69 13.71
C MET A 1 -19.72 -29.10 13.46
N PRO A 2 -18.97 -29.62 12.47
CA PRO A 2 -17.58 -29.19 12.20
C PRO A 2 -17.49 -27.89 11.37
N GLY A 3 -18.58 -27.41 10.76
CA GLY A 3 -18.56 -26.26 9.86
C GLY A 3 -18.27 -24.92 10.53
N VAL A 4 -18.85 -24.67 11.71
CA VAL A 4 -18.78 -23.35 12.36
C VAL A 4 -17.34 -22.97 12.75
N ALA A 5 -16.54 -23.92 13.24
CA ALA A 5 -15.14 -23.64 13.59
C ALA A 5 -14.28 -23.34 12.35
N TYR A 6 -14.57 -24.01 11.23
CA TYR A 6 -13.89 -23.78 9.96
C TYR A 6 -14.24 -22.40 9.40
N ASP A 7 -15.52 -22.03 9.41
CA ASP A 7 -16.01 -20.73 8.93
C ASP A 7 -15.39 -19.56 9.73
N ILE A 8 -15.24 -19.72 11.05
CA ILE A 8 -14.60 -18.70 11.90
C ILE A 8 -13.12 -18.52 11.55
N ILE A 9 -12.40 -19.63 11.33
CA ILE A 9 -10.98 -19.60 10.95
C ILE A 9 -10.82 -18.98 9.55
N GLU A 10 -11.72 -19.28 8.63
CA GLU A 10 -11.72 -18.71 7.28
C GLU A 10 -11.97 -17.20 7.31
N LEU A 11 -12.93 -16.74 8.12
CA LEU A 11 -13.21 -15.32 8.32
C LEU A 11 -12.02 -14.58 8.94
N LEU A 12 -11.38 -15.16 9.95
CA LEU A 12 -10.16 -14.63 10.56
C LEU A 12 -9.02 -14.54 9.54
N GLY A 13 -8.84 -15.57 8.72
CA GLY A 13 -7.85 -15.58 7.65
C GLY A 13 -8.09 -14.49 6.61
N ALA A 14 -9.35 -14.27 6.22
CA ALA A 14 -9.73 -13.19 5.32
C ALA A 14 -9.46 -11.80 5.93
N LEU A 15 -9.75 -11.62 7.23
CA LEU A 15 -9.49 -10.38 7.96
C LEU A 15 -7.98 -10.07 8.04
N PHE A 16 -7.17 -11.08 8.40
CA PHE A 16 -5.71 -10.95 8.44
C PHE A 16 -5.13 -10.65 7.06
N ARG A 17 -5.67 -11.26 6.00
CA ARG A 17 -5.26 -10.97 4.62
C ARG A 17 -5.59 -9.54 4.22
N LEU A 18 -6.77 -9.03 4.59
CA LEU A 18 -7.17 -7.64 4.38
C LEU A 18 -6.21 -6.66 5.07
N ILE A 19 -5.95 -6.87 6.36
CA ILE A 19 -5.06 -6.03 7.16
C ILE A 19 -3.63 -6.11 6.62
N GLY A 20 -3.15 -7.31 6.28
CA GLY A 20 -1.82 -7.52 5.71
C GLY A 20 -1.64 -6.79 4.38
N LEU A 21 -2.61 -6.87 3.47
CA LEU A 21 -2.58 -6.14 2.20
C LEU A 21 -2.67 -4.62 2.39
N LEU A 22 -3.41 -4.16 3.38
CA LEU A 22 -3.49 -2.73 3.72
C LEU A 22 -2.15 -2.20 4.22
N VAL A 23 -1.52 -2.88 5.19
CA VAL A 23 -0.20 -2.50 5.72
C VAL A 23 0.87 -2.61 4.63
N PHE A 24 0.79 -3.65 3.79
CA PHE A 24 1.70 -3.83 2.65
C PHE A 24 1.54 -2.70 1.62
N GLY A 25 0.31 -2.32 1.28
CA GLY A 25 0.02 -1.18 0.42
C GLY A 25 0.58 0.13 0.99
N LEU A 26 0.40 0.34 2.30
CA LEU A 26 0.96 1.51 2.99
C LEU A 26 2.49 1.55 2.90
N GLY A 27 3.15 0.42 3.18
CA GLY A 27 4.61 0.30 3.10
C GLY A 27 5.14 0.50 1.67
N MET A 28 4.49 -0.09 0.68
CA MET A 28 4.85 0.06 -0.73
C MET A 28 4.68 1.50 -1.22
N GLY A 29 3.58 2.17 -0.83
CA GLY A 29 3.35 3.57 -1.15
C GLY A 29 4.43 4.48 -0.55
N TRP A 30 4.76 4.27 0.72
CA TRP A 30 5.82 5.03 1.40
C TRP A 30 7.20 4.77 0.78
N PHE A 31 7.54 3.51 0.52
CA PHE A 31 8.81 3.13 -0.10
C PHE A 31 8.95 3.74 -1.49
N SER A 32 7.89 3.70 -2.30
CA SER A 32 7.87 4.29 -3.64
C SER A 32 8.15 5.78 -3.59
N LEU A 33 7.49 6.53 -2.69
CA LEU A 33 7.70 7.97 -2.50
C LEU A 33 9.12 8.30 -2.06
N GLU A 34 9.64 7.59 -1.06
CA GLU A 34 10.98 7.85 -0.52
C GLU A 34 12.07 7.54 -1.56
N ALA A 35 11.91 6.44 -2.31
CA ALA A 35 12.82 6.08 -3.40
C ALA A 35 12.71 7.03 -4.60
N TYR A 36 11.52 7.57 -4.87
CA TYR A 36 11.31 8.54 -5.95
C TYR A 36 11.98 9.88 -5.67
N ARG A 37 11.93 10.36 -4.42
CA ARG A 37 12.46 11.69 -4.05
C ARG A 37 13.98 11.72 -3.91
N LYS A 38 14.61 10.64 -3.45
CA LYS A 38 16.05 10.63 -3.12
C LYS A 38 16.99 10.28 -4.28
N SER A 39 16.49 10.07 -5.50
CA SER A 39 17.27 9.35 -6.50
C SER A 39 17.19 9.91 -7.92
N ASP A 40 18.22 9.58 -8.70
CA ASP A 40 18.33 9.86 -10.13
C ASP A 40 17.12 9.36 -10.95
N TRP A 41 16.91 10.00 -12.09
CA TRP A 41 15.82 9.71 -13.04
C TRP A 41 15.68 8.23 -13.42
N ARG A 42 16.79 7.47 -13.39
CA ARG A 42 16.80 6.01 -13.67
C ARG A 42 16.09 5.22 -12.58
N LEU A 43 16.31 5.57 -11.31
CA LEU A 43 15.66 4.90 -10.19
C LEU A 43 14.18 5.29 -10.12
N GLN A 44 13.84 6.55 -10.41
CA GLN A 44 12.44 6.99 -10.47
C GLN A 44 11.62 6.16 -11.48
N ILE A 45 12.15 5.93 -12.67
CA ILE A 45 11.50 5.09 -13.68
C ILE A 45 11.40 3.64 -13.22
N ALA A 46 12.49 3.09 -12.64
CA ALA A 46 12.50 1.71 -12.14
C ALA A 46 11.48 1.49 -11.00
N VAL A 47 11.38 2.45 -10.07
CA VAL A 47 10.42 2.42 -8.96
C VAL A 47 8.99 2.54 -9.49
N PHE A 48 8.74 3.44 -10.44
CA PHE A 48 7.42 3.58 -11.05
C PHE A 48 6.99 2.32 -11.81
N LEU A 49 7.87 1.78 -12.66
CA LEU A 49 7.60 0.54 -13.40
C LEU A 49 7.45 -0.66 -12.46
N GLY A 50 8.26 -0.75 -11.40
CA GLY A 50 8.15 -1.77 -10.38
C GLY A 50 6.83 -1.68 -9.61
N PHE A 51 6.40 -0.47 -9.27
CA PHE A 51 5.14 -0.22 -8.58
C PHE A 51 3.92 -0.58 -9.44
N VAL A 52 3.93 -0.19 -10.72
CA VAL A 52 2.87 -0.54 -11.68
C VAL A 52 2.88 -2.05 -11.95
N GLY A 53 4.04 -2.64 -12.20
CA GLY A 53 4.19 -4.08 -12.41
C GLY A 53 3.71 -4.90 -11.22
N LEU A 54 4.03 -4.46 -9.99
CA LEU A 54 3.55 -5.10 -8.77
C LEU A 54 2.03 -4.94 -8.62
N SER A 55 1.46 -3.80 -8.98
CA SER A 55 0.02 -3.58 -8.95
C SER A 55 -0.73 -4.46 -9.95
N ILE A 56 -0.16 -4.67 -11.15
CA ILE A 56 -0.69 -5.59 -12.17
C ILE A 56 -0.56 -7.05 -11.69
N GLY A 57 0.57 -7.40 -11.10
CA GLY A 57 0.77 -8.72 -10.49
C GLY A 57 -0.27 -8.99 -9.41
N LEU A 58 -0.46 -8.05 -8.48
CA LEU A 58 -1.48 -8.15 -7.44
C LEU A 58 -2.88 -8.23 -8.02
N SER A 59 -3.22 -7.45 -9.07
CA SER A 59 -4.55 -7.53 -9.66
C SER A 59 -4.84 -8.92 -10.23
N HIS A 60 -3.85 -9.55 -10.85
CA HIS A 60 -4.01 -10.90 -11.42
C HIS A 60 -4.09 -11.98 -10.33
N PHE A 61 -3.24 -11.92 -9.31
CA PHE A 61 -3.25 -12.89 -8.21
C PHE A 61 -4.43 -12.71 -7.23
N LEU A 62 -5.09 -11.55 -7.23
CA LEU A 62 -6.23 -11.23 -6.36
C LEU A 62 -7.59 -11.28 -7.07
N GLU A 63 -7.68 -11.78 -8.31
CA GLU A 63 -8.93 -11.88 -9.10
C GLU A 63 -10.11 -12.53 -8.34
N GLY A 64 -9.85 -13.42 -7.38
CA GLY A 64 -10.87 -14.06 -6.55
C GLY A 64 -11.25 -13.33 -5.25
N ALA A 65 -10.60 -12.21 -4.91
CA ALA A 65 -10.78 -11.52 -3.62
C ALA A 65 -10.81 -9.99 -3.81
N PRO A 66 -11.95 -9.41 -4.25
CA PRO A 66 -12.07 -7.98 -4.54
C PRO A 66 -11.72 -7.08 -3.33
N GLY A 67 -11.96 -7.55 -2.11
CA GLY A 67 -11.57 -6.83 -0.89
C GLY A 67 -10.06 -6.68 -0.72
N GLY A 68 -9.26 -7.65 -1.18
CA GLY A 68 -7.80 -7.61 -1.05
C GLY A 68 -7.16 -6.52 -1.91
N PHE A 69 -7.63 -6.38 -3.15
CA PHE A 69 -7.14 -5.31 -4.04
C PHE A 69 -7.56 -3.92 -3.51
N GLY A 70 -8.78 -3.80 -2.99
CA GLY A 70 -9.26 -2.58 -2.34
C GLY A 70 -8.42 -2.19 -1.10
N ALA A 71 -8.07 -3.14 -0.24
CA ALA A 71 -7.21 -2.85 0.91
C ALA A 71 -5.80 -2.40 0.49
N TYR A 72 -5.22 -3.02 -0.53
CA TYR A 72 -3.93 -2.60 -1.06
C TYR A 72 -3.98 -1.17 -1.61
N THR A 73 -4.96 -0.84 -2.45
CA THR A 73 -5.08 0.51 -3.03
C THR A 73 -5.40 1.57 -1.97
N LEU A 74 -6.22 1.24 -0.98
CA LEU A 74 -6.47 2.11 0.18
C LEU A 74 -5.20 2.32 1.01
N GLY A 75 -4.40 1.28 1.23
CA GLY A 75 -3.11 1.37 1.92
C GLY A 75 -2.15 2.30 1.19
N VAL A 76 -1.97 2.11 -0.12
CA VAL A 76 -1.13 2.98 -0.96
C VAL A 76 -1.64 4.43 -0.92
N GLY A 77 -2.95 4.63 -1.11
CA GLY A 77 -3.56 5.96 -1.10
C GLY A 77 -3.40 6.66 0.24
N ALA A 78 -3.58 5.94 1.35
CA ALA A 78 -3.35 6.45 2.69
C ALA A 78 -1.89 6.86 2.90
N ALA A 79 -0.93 6.08 2.40
CA ALA A 79 0.49 6.44 2.48
C ALA A 79 0.79 7.73 1.72
N LEU A 80 0.26 7.88 0.50
CA LEU A 80 0.42 9.09 -0.31
C LEU A 80 -0.17 10.33 0.40
N LEU A 81 -1.36 10.20 1.00
CA LEU A 81 -2.02 11.29 1.72
C LEU A 81 -1.31 11.68 3.02
N LEU A 82 -0.95 10.69 3.85
CA LEU A 82 -0.24 10.94 5.12
C LEU A 82 1.12 11.57 4.88
N TRP A 83 1.83 11.10 3.85
CA TRP A 83 3.13 11.64 3.48
C TRP A 83 3.02 13.05 2.91
N GLY A 84 2.05 13.30 2.01
CA GLY A 84 1.81 14.64 1.45
C GLY A 84 1.46 15.70 2.51
N ARG A 85 0.74 15.32 3.56
CA ARG A 85 0.46 16.21 4.70
C ARG A 85 1.70 16.47 5.57
N SER A 86 2.49 15.45 5.86
CA SER A 86 3.71 15.59 6.68
C SER A 86 4.78 16.46 6.02
N GLU A 87 4.80 16.54 4.69
CA GLU A 87 5.72 17.39 3.93
C GLU A 87 5.33 18.88 4.02
N GLN A 88 4.03 19.19 3.95
CA GLN A 88 3.52 20.56 4.09
C GLN A 88 3.84 21.16 5.47
N GLU A 89 3.68 20.39 6.55
CA GLU A 89 4.04 20.84 7.91
C GLU A 89 5.55 21.15 8.02
N LYS A 90 6.41 20.37 7.36
CA LYS A 90 7.87 20.61 7.39
C LYS A 90 8.29 21.83 6.56
N GLU A 91 7.62 22.10 5.44
CA GLU A 91 7.87 23.32 4.66
C GLU A 91 7.39 24.58 5.38
N GLU A 92 6.25 24.52 6.07
CA GLU A 92 5.73 25.64 6.85
C GLU A 92 6.59 25.99 8.07
N GLU A 93 7.16 24.99 8.77
CA GLU A 93 8.12 25.22 9.86
C GLU A 93 9.39 25.91 9.33
N LYS A 94 9.91 25.43 8.20
CA LYS A 94 11.15 25.95 7.61
C LYS A 94 11.01 27.35 7.01
N SER A 95 9.79 27.80 6.71
CA SER A 95 9.50 29.15 6.22
C SER A 95 9.24 30.16 7.35
N LYS A 96 9.14 29.72 8.61
CA LYS A 96 8.91 30.57 9.79
C LYS A 96 10.16 30.80 10.64
N GLU A 97 11.27 30.11 10.35
CA GLU A 97 12.64 30.45 10.79
C GLU A 97 13.30 31.48 9.85
#